data_AF-A0ABD1TFH9-F1
#
_entry.id   AF-A0ABD1TFH9-F1
#
_cell.length_a   1.000
_cell.length_b   1.000
_cell.length_c   1.000
_cell.angle_alpha   90.00
_cell.angle_beta   90.00
_cell.angle_gamma   90.00
#
_symmetry.space_group_name_H-M   'P 1'
#
loop_
_entity.id
_entity.type
_entity.pdbx_description
1 polymer ?
#
loop_
_entity_poly.entity_id
_entity_poly.type
_entity_poly.pdbx_seq_one_letter_code
_entity_poly.pdbx_strand_id
1 'polypeptide(L)'
;MPTCFETCSDISLDDMGAVLASSAVIGSTFQFFKGIYNSPKGQRLIGSTQAVRRNGLRSGGIFAVWFDLSCVLECSIDHVRQKEDPRNGIFSTAAAAGFLHMRKGLGPRFTLVSLRWRCWGPCMLFAHT
;
A
#
# COMPACT_ATOMS: atom_id res chain seq x y z
N MET A 1 -1.13 -4.38 -15.72
CA MET A 1 -1.33 -3.12 -14.97
C MET A 1 -0.78 -2.01 -15.84
N PRO A 2 -1.42 -0.84 -15.97
CA PRO A 2 -0.83 0.22 -16.79
C PRO A 2 0.57 0.51 -16.23
N THR A 3 1.54 0.54 -17.12
CA THR A 3 2.93 0.83 -16.81
C THR A 3 3.01 2.26 -16.31
N CYS A 4 3.62 2.50 -15.14
CA CYS A 4 3.65 3.84 -14.54
C CYS A 4 4.33 4.90 -15.43
N PHE A 5 5.06 4.48 -16.48
CA PHE A 5 5.59 5.33 -17.55
C PHE A 5 4.51 6.13 -18.31
N GLU A 6 3.31 5.58 -18.53
CA GLU A 6 2.25 6.26 -19.30
C GLU A 6 1.49 7.31 -18.47
N THR A 7 1.40 7.10 -17.14
CA THR A 7 0.59 7.91 -16.23
C THR A 7 1.27 9.20 -15.75
N CYS A 8 2.59 9.37 -15.92
CA CYS A 8 3.30 10.51 -15.34
C CYS A 8 2.95 11.88 -15.97
N SER A 9 2.27 11.90 -17.12
CA SER A 9 1.77 13.11 -17.76
C SER A 9 0.24 13.21 -17.85
N ASP A 10 -0.51 12.14 -17.56
CA ASP A 10 -1.98 12.11 -17.64
C ASP A 10 -2.56 11.37 -16.42
N ILE A 11 -2.65 12.08 -15.28
CA ILE A 11 -3.35 11.56 -14.10
C ILE A 11 -4.84 11.70 -14.34
N SER A 12 -5.47 10.63 -14.81
CA SER A 12 -6.93 10.53 -14.78
C SER A 12 -7.41 10.19 -13.37
N LEU A 13 -8.47 10.86 -12.93
CA LEU A 13 -9.14 10.57 -11.65
C LEU A 13 -9.71 9.14 -11.60
N ASP A 14 -9.94 8.52 -12.76
CA ASP A 14 -10.49 7.16 -12.87
C ASP A 14 -9.47 6.09 -12.41
N ASP A 15 -8.19 6.24 -12.77
CA ASP A 15 -7.13 5.29 -12.41
C ASP A 15 -6.85 5.32 -10.89
N MET A 16 -6.82 6.53 -10.32
CA MET A 16 -6.74 6.75 -8.87
C MET A 16 -7.94 6.14 -8.14
N GLY A 17 -9.13 6.21 -8.75
CA GLY A 17 -10.35 5.59 -8.25
C GLY A 17 -10.25 4.07 -8.17
N ALA A 18 -9.68 3.43 -9.20
CA ALA A 18 -9.44 1.99 -9.25
C ALA A 18 -8.40 1.55 -8.20
N VAL A 19 -7.31 2.31 -8.03
CA VAL A 19 -6.29 2.06 -6.99
C VAL A 19 -6.88 2.22 -5.59
N LEU A 20 -7.72 3.22 -5.37
CA LEU A 20 -8.40 3.42 -4.08
C LEU A 20 -9.39 2.30 -3.78
N ALA A 21 -10.17 1.85 -4.77
CA ALA A 21 -11.13 0.77 -4.61
C ALA A 21 -10.44 -0.56 -4.27
N SER A 22 -9.40 -0.92 -5.02
CA SER A 22 -8.61 -2.13 -4.77
C SER A 22 -7.92 -2.09 -3.39
N SER A 23 -7.37 -0.93 -3.02
CA SER A 23 -6.76 -0.72 -1.71
C SER A 23 -7.77 -0.76 -0.55
N ALA A 24 -9.01 -0.31 -0.77
CA ALA A 24 -10.09 -0.41 0.22
C ALA A 24 -10.48 -1.86 0.49
N VAL A 25 -10.50 -2.71 -0.55
CA VAL A 25 -10.74 -4.16 -0.41
C VAL A 25 -9.63 -4.82 0.40
N ILE A 26 -8.36 -4.53 0.09
CA ILE A 26 -7.20 -5.07 0.79
C ILE A 26 -7.19 -4.61 2.27
N GLY A 27 -7.40 -3.31 2.52
CA GLY A 27 -7.43 -2.74 3.87
C GLY A 27 -8.58 -3.29 4.72
N SER A 28 -9.75 -3.48 4.12
CA SER A 28 -10.91 -4.07 4.79
C SER A 28 -10.68 -5.54 5.14
N THR A 29 -10.12 -6.30 4.20
CA THR A 29 -9.79 -7.71 4.40
C THR A 29 -8.77 -7.89 5.53
N PHE A 30 -7.70 -7.08 5.54
CA PHE A 30 -6.70 -7.11 6.60
C PHE A 30 -7.30 -6.82 7.98
N GLN A 31 -8.16 -5.80 8.08
CA GLN A 31 -8.80 -5.42 9.32
C GLN A 31 -9.85 -6.45 9.77
N PHE A 32 -10.48 -7.15 8.84
CA PHE A 32 -11.41 -8.25 9.12
C PHE A 32 -10.69 -9.43 9.78
N PHE A 33 -9.58 -9.88 9.19
CA PHE A 33 -8.75 -10.94 9.79
C PHE A 33 -8.24 -10.53 11.16
N LYS A 34 -7.69 -9.32 11.29
CA LYS A 34 -7.24 -8.80 12.59
C LYS A 34 -8.37 -8.76 13.63
N GLY A 35 -9.58 -8.41 13.20
CA GLY A 35 -10.77 -8.41 14.04
C GLY A 35 -11.20 -9.81 14.51
N ILE A 36 -11.04 -10.84 13.68
CA ILE A 36 -11.33 -12.24 14.07
C ILE A 36 -10.37 -12.72 15.16
N TYR A 37 -9.07 -12.42 15.03
CA TYR A 37 -8.06 -12.84 16.00
C TYR A 37 -8.11 -12.05 17.31
N ASN A 38 -8.47 -10.76 17.26
CA ASN A 38 -8.45 -9.89 18.43
C ASN A 38 -9.80 -9.84 19.20
N SER A 39 -10.87 -10.44 18.67
CA SER A 39 -12.20 -10.40 19.31
C SER A 39 -12.43 -11.55 20.31
N PRO A 40 -13.16 -11.30 21.41
CA PRO A 40 -13.52 -12.33 22.40
C PRO A 40 -14.37 -13.45 21.78
N LYS A 41 -14.25 -14.67 22.33
CA LYS A 41 -14.99 -15.85 21.86
C LYS A 41 -16.50 -15.57 21.93
N GLY A 42 -17.22 -15.81 20.83
CA GLY A 42 -18.68 -15.58 20.71
C GLY A 42 -19.10 -14.31 19.96
N GLN A 43 -18.21 -13.31 19.82
CA GLN A 43 -18.52 -12.03 19.13
C GLN A 43 -17.53 -11.76 17.98
N ARG A 44 -16.90 -12.80 17.42
CA ARG A 44 -15.83 -12.65 16.43
C ARG A 44 -16.27 -11.97 15.13
N LEU A 45 -17.47 -12.28 14.64
CA LEU A 45 -18.02 -11.68 13.41
C LEU A 45 -18.50 -10.24 13.62
N ILE A 46 -19.07 -9.96 14.80
CA ILE A 46 -19.54 -8.62 15.16
C ILE A 46 -18.35 -7.70 15.46
N GLY A 47 -17.34 -8.21 16.16
CA GLY A 47 -16.08 -7.50 16.41
C GLY A 47 -15.26 -7.28 15.14
N SER A 48 -15.23 -8.23 14.21
CA SER A 48 -14.52 -8.06 12.93
C SER A 48 -15.19 -7.03 12.03
N THR A 49 -16.52 -7.07 11.87
CA THR A 49 -17.25 -6.07 11.09
C THR A 49 -17.15 -4.66 11.70
N GLN A 50 -17.21 -4.52 13.02
CA GLN A 50 -16.94 -3.24 13.69
C GLN A 50 -15.50 -2.75 13.47
N ALA A 51 -14.52 -3.66 13.49
CA ALA A 51 -13.13 -3.31 13.24
C ALA A 51 -12.91 -2.80 11.80
N VAL A 52 -13.50 -3.47 10.80
CA VAL A 52 -13.48 -3.05 9.39
C VAL A 52 -14.13 -1.69 9.21
N ARG A 53 -15.31 -1.47 9.80
CA ARG A 53 -16.01 -0.18 9.67
C ARG A 53 -15.24 0.98 10.28
N ARG A 54 -14.52 0.75 11.40
CA ARG A 54 -13.73 1.80 12.07
C ARG A 54 -12.39 2.09 11.39
N ASN A 55 -11.74 1.09 10.79
CA ASN A 55 -10.34 1.22 10.34
C ASN A 55 -10.03 0.67 8.93
N GLY A 56 -11.00 0.07 8.25
CA GLY A 56 -10.82 -0.55 6.93
C GLY A 56 -10.42 0.46 5.88
N LEU A 57 -11.19 1.55 5.74
CA LEU A 57 -10.88 2.63 4.79
C LEU A 57 -9.62 3.41 5.21
N ARG A 58 -9.38 3.59 6.52
CA ARG A 58 -8.16 4.24 7.02
C ARG A 58 -6.91 3.48 6.61
N SER A 59 -6.93 2.15 6.74
CA SER A 59 -5.81 1.30 6.34
C SER A 59 -5.69 1.27 4.82
N GLY A 60 -6.80 1.11 4.10
CA GLY A 60 -6.85 1.10 2.64
C GLY A 60 -6.34 2.40 2.01
N GLY A 61 -6.71 3.57 2.54
CA GLY A 61 -6.23 4.85 2.02
C GLY A 61 -4.73 5.07 2.21
N ILE A 62 -4.14 4.51 3.27
CA ILE A 62 -2.67 4.53 3.45
C ILE A 62 -1.99 3.64 2.40
N PHE A 63 -2.60 2.49 2.06
CA PHE A 63 -2.09 1.60 1.02
C PHE A 63 -2.20 2.24 -0.37
N ALA A 64 -3.32 2.91 -0.68
CA ALA A 64 -3.50 3.61 -1.96
C ALA A 64 -2.39 4.66 -2.17
N VAL A 65 -2.25 5.59 -1.22
CA VAL A 65 -1.22 6.65 -1.30
C VAL A 65 0.19 6.07 -1.37
N TRP A 66 0.44 4.92 -0.74
CA TRP A 66 1.74 4.26 -0.83
C TRP A 66 2.02 3.73 -2.24
N PHE A 67 1.04 3.10 -2.89
CA PHE A 67 1.15 2.65 -4.28
C PHE A 67 1.31 3.83 -5.25
N ASP A 68 0.47 4.86 -5.12
CA ASP A 68 0.54 6.07 -5.95
C ASP A 68 1.91 6.76 -5.85
N LEU A 69 2.40 6.95 -4.61
CA LEU A 69 3.68 7.60 -4.38
C LEU A 69 4.86 6.77 -4.92
N SER A 70 4.77 5.44 -4.90
CA SER A 70 5.83 4.58 -5.42
C SER A 70 5.99 4.78 -6.94
N CYS A 71 4.89 4.88 -7.67
CA CYS A 71 4.91 5.16 -9.12
C CYS A 71 5.43 6.55 -9.47
N VAL A 72 5.02 7.59 -8.73
CA VAL A 72 5.56 8.95 -8.92
C VAL A 72 7.07 9.00 -8.67
N LEU A 73 7.55 8.24 -7.67
CA LEU A 73 8.97 8.16 -7.36
C LEU A 73 9.77 7.38 -8.41
N GLU A 74 9.21 6.31 -8.99
CA GLU A 74 9.83 5.61 -10.14
C GLU A 74 10.05 6.58 -11.31
N CYS A 75 9.00 7.28 -11.72
CA CYS A 75 9.09 8.26 -12.81
C CYS A 75 10.09 9.38 -12.51
N SER A 76 10.13 9.85 -11.26
CA SER A 76 11.08 10.89 -10.84
C SER A 76 12.52 10.41 -10.90
N ILE A 77 12.79 9.17 -10.46
CA ILE A 77 14.14 8.59 -10.47
C ILE A 77 14.59 8.31 -11.91
N ASP A 78 13.69 7.78 -12.74
CA ASP A 78 13.98 7.51 -14.15
C ASP A 78 14.23 8.81 -14.92
N HIS A 79 13.47 9.87 -14.63
CA HIS A 79 13.70 11.19 -15.23
C HIS A 79 15.07 11.79 -14.81
N VAL A 80 15.48 11.62 -13.55
CA VAL A 80 16.76 12.15 -13.05
C VAL A 80 17.95 11.32 -13.53
N ARG A 81 17.83 10.00 -13.59
CA ARG A 81 18.95 9.09 -13.93
C ARG A 81 18.99 8.66 -15.39
N GLN A 82 17.92 8.89 -16.17
CA GLN A 82 17.79 8.48 -17.58
C GLN A 82 18.15 7.00 -17.80
N LYS A 83 17.89 6.15 -16.79
CA LYS A 83 18.26 4.73 -16.80
C LYS A 83 17.22 3.90 -16.05
N GLU A 84 16.58 3.00 -16.80
CA GLU A 84 15.66 2.00 -16.28
C GLU A 84 16.46 0.82 -15.70
N ASP A 85 16.65 0.84 -14.38
CA ASP A 85 17.23 -0.27 -13.63
C ASP A 85 16.14 -0.86 -12.71
N PRO A 86 16.01 -2.20 -12.57
CA PRO A 86 15.03 -2.82 -11.67
C PRO A 86 15.24 -2.44 -10.18
N ARG A 87 16.41 -1.87 -9.85
CA ARG A 87 16.70 -1.32 -8.53
C ARG A 87 15.93 -0.01 -8.25
N ASN A 88 15.50 0.73 -9.28
CA ASN A 88 14.77 1.98 -9.11
C ASN A 88 13.39 1.71 -8.47
N GLY A 89 12.69 0.65 -8.89
CA GLY A 89 11.40 0.25 -8.32
C GLY A 89 11.48 -0.24 -6.87
N ILE A 90 12.58 -0.87 -6.48
CA ILE A 90 12.80 -1.25 -5.07
C ILE A 90 13.03 0.00 -4.21
N PHE A 91 13.80 0.97 -4.73
CA PHE A 91 14.14 2.19 -4.01
C PHE A 91 12.95 3.15 -3.89
N SER A 92 12.16 3.32 -4.95
CA SER A 92 10.94 4.14 -4.97
C SER A 92 9.94 3.67 -3.92
N THR A 93 9.69 2.37 -3.88
CA THR A 93 8.75 1.72 -2.98
C THR A 93 9.18 1.85 -1.51
N ALA A 94 10.49 1.71 -1.25
CA ALA A 94 11.07 1.92 0.07
C ALA A 94 11.02 3.40 0.49
N ALA A 95 11.29 4.32 -0.43
CA ALA A 95 11.20 5.76 -0.19
C ALA A 95 9.76 6.21 0.08
N ALA A 96 8.78 5.70 -0.67
CA ALA A 96 7.36 5.93 -0.46
C ALA A 96 6.91 5.47 0.94
N ALA A 97 7.34 4.27 1.34
CA ALA A 97 7.08 3.75 2.68
C ALA A 97 7.69 4.69 3.74
N GLY A 98 8.98 5.00 3.62
CA GLY A 98 9.69 5.89 4.54
C GLY A 98 9.01 7.24 4.69
N PHE A 99 8.57 7.84 3.59
CA PHE A 99 7.88 9.13 3.58
C PHE A 99 6.53 9.09 4.34
N LEU A 100 5.72 8.05 4.10
CA LEU A 100 4.46 7.87 4.83
C LEU A 100 4.65 7.57 6.31
N HIS A 101 5.76 6.92 6.67
CA HIS A 101 6.14 6.70 8.06
C HIS A 101 6.59 8.00 8.75
N MET A 102 7.34 8.87 8.08
CA MET A 102 7.75 10.17 8.62
C MET A 102 6.54 11.07 8.95
N ARG A 103 5.46 11.01 8.17
CA ARG A 103 4.22 11.78 8.42
C ARG A 103 3.47 11.37 9.70
N LYS A 104 3.71 10.17 10.25
CA LYS A 104 2.96 9.65 11.41
C LYS A 104 3.60 9.99 12.77
N GLY A 105 4.66 10.81 12.78
CA GLY A 105 5.41 11.20 13.97
C GLY A 105 6.36 10.10 14.47
N LEU A 106 7.41 10.49 15.20
CA LEU A 106 8.44 9.62 15.82
C LEU A 106 7.90 8.78 17.00
N GLY A 107 6.78 8.09 16.82
CA GLY A 107 6.24 7.12 17.77
C GLY A 107 6.79 5.70 17.57
N PRO A 108 6.69 4.79 18.55
CA PRO A 108 7.35 3.47 18.57
C PRO A 108 6.67 2.42 17.66
N ARG A 109 6.37 2.79 16.41
CA ARG A 109 6.04 1.87 15.30
C ARG A 109 7.16 1.85 14.25
N PHE A 110 8.39 2.03 14.70
CA PHE A 110 9.58 1.73 13.90
C PHE A 110 9.89 0.22 13.85
N THR A 111 9.08 -0.62 14.50
CA THR A 111 9.21 -2.07 14.41
C THR A 111 8.43 -2.61 13.21
N LEU A 112 9.23 -2.91 12.19
CA LEU A 112 9.09 -4.06 11.30
C LEU A 112 8.34 -3.82 9.97
N VAL A 113 9.06 -3.14 9.08
CA VAL A 113 9.27 -3.55 7.67
C VAL A 113 9.79 -5.03 7.54
N SER A 114 9.92 -5.77 8.65
CA SER A 114 10.50 -7.11 8.70
C SER A 114 9.52 -8.23 9.13
N LEU A 115 8.28 -7.94 9.54
CA LEU A 115 7.27 -9.01 9.71
C LEU A 115 6.51 -9.25 8.41
N ARG A 116 7.15 -10.09 7.59
CA ARG A 116 6.57 -10.95 6.55
C ARG A 116 6.48 -10.36 5.14
N TRP A 117 7.67 -10.09 4.57
CA TRP A 117 7.95 -10.16 3.12
C TRP A 117 7.39 -11.43 2.42
N ARG A 118 7.07 -12.50 3.16
CA ARG A 118 6.49 -13.74 2.62
C ARG A 118 5.02 -13.64 2.18
N CYS A 119 4.22 -12.71 2.70
CA CYS A 119 2.81 -12.57 2.26
C CYS A 119 2.63 -11.55 1.14
N TRP A 120 3.61 -10.66 0.93
CA TRP A 120 3.60 -9.69 -0.15
C TRP A 120 4.49 -10.07 -1.34
N GLY A 121 5.25 -11.15 -1.23
CA GLY A 121 5.98 -11.73 -2.37
C GLY A 121 5.08 -12.08 -3.57
N PRO A 122 3.91 -12.72 -3.40
CA PRO A 122 3.07 -13.08 -4.55
C PRO A 122 2.32 -11.89 -5.16
N CYS A 123 2.10 -10.80 -4.41
CA CYS A 123 1.42 -9.61 -4.92
C CYS A 123 2.40 -8.64 -5.62
N MET A 124 3.66 -8.59 -5.20
CA MET A 124 4.71 -7.86 -5.94
C MET A 124 5.16 -8.60 -7.21
N LEU A 125 4.93 -9.92 -7.31
CA LEU A 125 5.23 -10.67 -8.53
C LEU A 125 4.29 -10.32 -9.70
N PHE A 126 3.19 -9.59 -9.45
CA PHE A 126 2.33 -9.04 -10.51
C PHE A 126 2.85 -7.72 -11.09
N ALA A 127 3.97 -7.18 -10.59
CA ALA A 127 4.60 -5.98 -11.14
C ALA A 127 5.65 -6.28 -12.24
N HIS A 128 5.83 -7.54 -12.65
CA HIS A 128 6.82 -7.96 -13.65
C HIS A 128 6.26 -8.88 -14.75
N THR A 129 4.95 -8.88 -14.97
CA THR A 129 4.29 -9.47 -16.15
C THR A 129 3.26 -8.49 -16.69
#